data_AF-A0A833E677-F1
#
_entry.id   AF-A0A833E677-F1
#
_cell.length_a   1.000
_cell.length_b   1.000
_cell.length_c   1.000
_cell.angle_alpha   90.00
_cell.angle_beta   90.00
_cell.angle_gamma   90.00
#
_symmetry.space_group_name_H-M   'P 1'
#
loop_
_entity.id
_entity.type
_entity.pdbx_description
1 polymer ?
#
loop_
_entity_poly.entity_id
_entity_poly.type
_entity_poly.pdbx_seq_one_letter_code
_entity_poly.pdbx_strand_id
1 'polypeptide(L)' 'SDRWGTKAAVEYFKTLEDLPEEPIFVEWRGGKVVKIEKP' A
#
# COMPACT_ATOMS: atom_id res chain seq x y z
N SER A 1 -12.49 2.04 -11.03
CA SER A 1 -11.33 2.56 -10.28
C SER A 1 -11.57 2.29 -8.82
N ASP A 2 -10.89 1.28 -8.28
CA ASP A 2 -10.98 0.88 -6.88
C ASP A 2 -10.48 2.03 -6.00
N ARG A 3 -11.42 2.87 -5.55
CA ARG A 3 -11.14 4.06 -4.71
C ARG A 3 -10.25 3.75 -3.51
N TRP A 4 -10.25 2.50 -3.07
CA TRP A 4 -9.50 2.00 -1.94
C TRP A 4 -8.09 1.54 -2.27
N GLY A 5 -7.84 1.00 -3.48
CA GLY A 5 -6.52 0.54 -3.91
C GLY A 5 -5.53 1.70 -4.07
N THR A 6 -5.97 2.75 -4.77
CA THR A 6 -5.17 3.99 -4.90
C THR A 6 -4.95 4.66 -3.54
N LYS A 7 -5.97 4.66 -2.66
CA LYS A 7 -5.84 5.22 -1.30
C LYS A 7 -4.86 4.43 -0.44
N ALA A 8 -4.86 3.10 -0.52
CA ALA A 8 -3.91 2.25 0.20
C ALA A 8 -2.47 2.54 -0.21
N ALA A 9 -2.21 2.61 -1.51
CA ALA A 9 -0.88 2.95 -2.04
C ALA A 9 -0.41 4.33 -1.53
N VAL A 10 -1.25 5.36 -1.66
CA VAL A 10 -0.90 6.73 -1.23
C VAL A 10 -0.63 6.80 0.27
N GLU A 11 -1.45 6.18 1.12
CA GLU A 11 -1.22 6.19 2.56
C GLU A 11 0.03 5.38 2.96
N TYR A 12 0.33 4.29 2.27
CA TYR A 12 1.57 3.54 2.49
C TYR A 12 2.82 4.34 2.09
N PHE A 13 2.77 5.07 0.97
CA PHE A 13 3.92 5.87 0.52
C PHE A 13 4.35 6.92 1.54
N LYS A 14 3.43 7.43 2.37
CA LYS A 14 3.76 8.39 3.43
C LYS A 14 4.55 7.77 4.59
N THR A 15 4.52 6.45 4.74
CA THR A 15 5.27 5.75 5.80
C THR A 15 6.65 5.33 5.35
N LEU A 16 7.01 5.55 4.08
CA LEU A 16 8.31 5.20 3.55
C LEU A 16 9.30 6.35 3.79
N GLU A 17 10.41 6.04 4.45
CA GLU A 17 11.54 6.96 4.59
C GLU A 17 12.41 6.94 3.33
N ASP A 18 12.47 5.79 2.64
CA ASP A 18 13.24 5.56 1.42
C ASP A 18 12.40 4.89 0.32
N LEU A 19 12.84 5.06 -0.93
CA LEU A 19 12.23 4.38 -2.07
C LEU A 19 12.55 2.88 -2.03
N PRO A 20 11.55 2.01 -2.21
CA PRO A 20 11.77 0.58 -2.18
C PRO A 20 12.44 0.12 -3.48
N GLU A 21 13.40 -0.80 -3.35
CA GLU A 21 14.10 -1.39 -4.50
C GLU A 21 13.21 -2.35 -5.31
N GLU A 22 12.15 -2.88 -4.69
CA GLU A 22 11.20 -3.82 -5.31
C GLU A 22 9.75 -3.33 -5.18
N PRO A 23 8.84 -3.80 -6.07
CA PRO A 23 7.42 -3.45 -5.99
C PRO A 23 6.79 -3.89 -4.65
N ILE A 24 6.13 -2.95 -3.97
CA ILE A 24 5.36 -3.24 -2.76
C ILE A 24 3.89 -3.37 -3.11
N PHE A 25 3.27 -4.45 -2.64
CA PHE A 25 1.82 -4.66 -2.74
C PHE A 25 1.15 -4.34 -1.40
N VAL A 26 0.11 -3.52 -1.46
CA VAL A 26 -0.64 -3.06 -0.29
C VAL A 26 -2.13 -3.13 -0.56
N GLU A 27 -2.90 -3.42 0.49
CA GLU A 27 -4.35 -3.51 0.42
C GLU A 27 -5.01 -2.71 1.56
N TRP A 28 -6.20 -2.17 1.29
CA TRP A 28 -7.02 -1.51 2.30
C TRP A 28 -7.89 -2.55 3.02
N ARG A 29 -7.60 -2.87 4.28
CA ARG A 29 -8.40 -3.77 5.12
C ARG A 29 -8.94 -3.03 6.33
N GLY A 30 -10.27 -2.92 6.43
CA GLY A 30 -10.93 -2.42 7.64
C GLY A 30 -10.48 -1.03 8.10
N GLY A 31 -10.17 -0.13 7.16
CA GLY A 31 -9.72 1.23 7.48
C GLY A 31 -8.21 1.39 7.68
N LYS A 32 -7.43 0.32 7.52
CA LYS A 32 -5.97 0.34 7.62
C LYS A 32 -5.34 -0.16 6.33
N VAL A 33 -4.13 0.33 6.07
CA VAL A 33 -3.28 -0.18 5.00
C VAL A 33 -2.47 -1.35 5.54
N VAL A 34 -2.46 -2.45 4.80
CA VAL A 34 -1.71 -3.65 5.16
C VAL A 34 -0.83 -4.03 3.98
N LYS A 35 0.47 -4.25 4.24
CA LYS A 35 1.38 -4.84 3.26
C LYS A 35 0.98 -6.31 3.07
N ILE A 36 0.89 -6.74 1.82
CA ILE A 36 0.64 -8.13 1.48
C ILE A 36 1.84 -8.67 0.71
N GLU A 37 2.20 -9.92 1.00
CA GLU A 37 3.10 -10.67 0.14
C GLU A 37 2.30 -11.17 -1.07
N LYS A 38 2.97 -11.26 -2.21
CA LYS A 38 2.38 -11.79 -3.44
C LYS A 38 1.88 -13.22 -3.15
N PRO A 39 0.72 -13.65 -3.68
CA PRO A 39 0.41 -15.08 -3.72
C PRO A 39 1.47 -15.86 -4.51
#